data_AF-A0AAJ2HJF2-F1
#
_entry.id   AF-A0AAJ2HJF2-F1
#
_cell.length_a   1.000
_cell.length_b   1.000
_cell.length_c   1.000
_cell.angle_alpha   90.00
_cell.angle_beta   90.00
_cell.angle_gamma   90.00
#
_symmetry.space_group_name_H-M   'P 1'
#
loop_
_entity.id
_entity.type
_entity.pdbx_description
1 polymer ?
#
loop_
_entity_poly.entity_id
_entity_poly.type
_entity_poly.pdbx_seq_one_letter_code
_entity_poly.pdbx_strand_id
1 'polypeptide(L)'
;MTADEPLHFPGYEFEPPSPDGPEGEVDGLPSVPRPVNWNVLTSDRAAFEWVELDRWVNWLRRTYGLGPSIIPPLWHRHSELVWELSALHLHWLCAYDEEQHGSAPLGWHQDFAEARERLHDWVAACGSRLDRDRATRQTAWPGEDPAPAVEEIPIADRAADFRRFVVEDVARRRAVEDAYMAAAASGAE
;
A
#
# COMPACT_ATOMS: atom_id res chain seq x y z
N MET A 1 -15.56 51.58 -15.25
CA MET A 1 -15.08 50.25 -15.63
C MET A 1 -15.27 49.35 -14.43
N THR A 2 -16.44 48.74 -14.37
CA THR A 2 -16.92 47.83 -13.32
C THR A 2 -16.60 46.40 -13.76
N ALA A 3 -15.92 45.65 -12.91
CA ALA A 3 -15.92 44.19 -12.94
C ALA A 3 -15.30 43.70 -11.62
N ASP A 4 -16.15 43.38 -10.64
CA ASP A 4 -16.09 42.08 -9.95
C ASP A 4 -17.38 41.93 -9.14
N GLU A 5 -18.47 41.67 -9.85
CA GLU A 5 -19.71 41.26 -9.20
C GLU A 5 -19.80 39.73 -9.38
N PRO A 6 -19.80 38.94 -8.29
CA PRO A 6 -19.86 37.50 -8.39
C PRO A 6 -21.18 37.10 -9.06
N LEU A 7 -21.10 36.14 -9.99
CA LEU A 7 -22.26 35.64 -10.72
C LEU A 7 -23.31 35.10 -9.73
N HIS A 8 -24.40 35.85 -9.56
CA HIS A 8 -25.54 35.42 -8.77
C HIS A 8 -26.38 34.43 -9.58
N PHE A 9 -26.24 33.14 -9.29
CA PHE A 9 -27.13 32.09 -9.80
C PHE A 9 -28.41 32.08 -8.94
N PRO A 10 -29.61 32.30 -9.52
CA PRO A 10 -30.83 32.32 -8.73
C PRO A 10 -31.12 30.91 -8.18
N GLY A 11 -31.08 30.77 -6.85
CA GLY A 11 -31.35 29.53 -6.11
C GLY A 11 -30.17 28.95 -5.32
N TYR A 12 -28.98 29.57 -5.37
CA TYR A 12 -27.83 29.15 -4.54
C TYR A 12 -27.36 30.32 -3.67
N GLU A 13 -27.62 30.22 -2.37
CA GLU A 13 -27.13 31.15 -1.35
C GLU A 13 -25.95 30.46 -0.64
N PHE A 14 -24.74 30.99 -0.81
CA PHE A 14 -23.53 30.45 -0.16
C PHE A 14 -23.48 30.94 1.28
N GLU A 15 -23.71 30.04 2.23
CA GLU A 15 -23.49 30.31 3.65
C GLU A 15 -22.14 29.73 4.07
N PRO A 16 -21.13 30.57 4.36
CA PRO A 16 -19.81 30.08 4.73
C PRO A 16 -19.85 29.39 6.11
N PRO A 17 -19.11 28.28 6.30
CA PRO A 17 -19.10 27.57 7.57
C PRO A 17 -18.51 28.43 8.70
N SER A 18 -19.15 28.39 9.87
CA SER A 18 -18.70 29.10 11.07
C SER A 18 -17.35 28.56 11.55
N PRO A 19 -16.39 29.42 11.95
CA PRO A 19 -15.01 29.03 12.20
C PRO A 19 -14.77 28.16 13.45
N ASP A 20 -15.81 27.88 14.25
CA ASP A 20 -15.66 27.21 15.56
C ASP A 20 -16.45 25.89 15.69
N GLY A 21 -16.73 25.18 14.59
CA GLY A 21 -17.27 23.82 14.65
C GLY A 21 -16.17 22.79 15.01
N PRO A 22 -16.44 21.73 15.80
CA PRO A 22 -15.46 20.69 16.01
C PRO A 22 -15.08 20.10 14.65
N GLU A 23 -13.79 19.96 14.39
CA GLU A 23 -13.21 19.37 13.18
C GLU A 23 -13.65 17.90 13.03
N GLY A 24 -14.90 17.72 12.61
CA GLY A 24 -15.41 16.46 12.11
C GLY A 24 -14.80 16.25 10.74
N GLU A 25 -13.96 15.22 10.66
CA GLU A 25 -13.45 14.62 9.43
C GLU A 25 -14.48 14.75 8.29
N VAL A 26 -14.18 15.59 7.31
CA VAL A 26 -15.08 15.91 6.22
C VAL A 26 -15.25 14.67 5.32
N ASP A 27 -16.44 14.09 5.37
CA ASP A 27 -16.86 13.01 4.47
C ASP A 27 -16.82 13.53 3.01
N GLY A 28 -15.81 13.11 2.24
CA GLY A 28 -15.73 13.33 0.79
C GLY A 28 -14.44 13.95 0.23
N LEU A 29 -13.49 14.41 1.04
CA LEU A 29 -12.15 14.75 0.54
C LEU A 29 -11.27 13.49 0.47
N PRO A 30 -10.45 13.31 -0.58
CA PRO A 30 -9.47 12.24 -0.59
C PRO A 30 -8.55 12.41 0.64
N SER A 31 -8.47 11.38 1.49
CA SER A 31 -7.56 11.41 2.63
C SER A 31 -6.15 11.68 2.13
N VAL A 32 -5.46 12.68 2.67
CA VAL A 32 -4.07 13.00 2.33
C VAL A 32 -3.26 11.69 2.26
N PRO A 33 -2.59 11.37 1.14
CA PRO A 33 -1.79 10.15 1.04
C PRO A 33 -0.72 10.12 2.16
N ARG A 34 -0.67 9.03 2.93
CA ARG A 34 0.26 8.86 4.05
C ARG A 34 1.14 7.62 3.86
N PRO A 35 2.37 7.63 4.41
CA PRO A 35 3.20 6.44 4.49
C PRO A 35 2.48 5.26 5.14
N VAL A 36 2.48 4.12 4.45
CA VAL A 36 1.91 2.87 4.95
C VAL A 36 2.98 2.13 5.75
N ASN A 37 2.79 2.03 7.07
CA ASN A 37 3.64 1.20 7.92
C ASN A 37 2.93 -0.13 8.23
N TRP A 38 3.24 -1.16 7.42
CA TRP A 38 2.64 -2.50 7.51
C TRP A 38 2.75 -3.18 8.88
N ASN A 39 3.74 -2.78 9.71
CA ASN A 39 3.95 -3.39 11.03
C ASN A 39 2.93 -2.93 12.08
N VAL A 40 2.31 -1.76 11.89
CA VAL A 40 1.44 -1.13 12.90
C VAL A 40 0.00 -0.94 12.42
N LEU A 41 -0.34 -1.41 11.21
CA LEU A 41 -1.71 -1.32 10.71
C LEU A 41 -2.67 -2.15 11.56
N THR A 42 -3.82 -1.54 11.84
CA THR A 42 -4.99 -2.25 12.38
C THR A 42 -5.52 -3.25 11.37
N SER A 43 -6.36 -4.18 11.82
CA SER A 43 -6.99 -5.18 10.94
C SER A 43 -7.78 -4.54 9.80
N ASP A 44 -8.59 -3.53 10.11
CA ASP A 44 -9.42 -2.83 9.13
C ASP A 44 -8.57 -2.00 8.15
N ARG A 45 -7.53 -1.29 8.64
CA ARG A 45 -6.66 -0.53 7.74
C ARG A 45 -5.83 -1.45 6.85
N ALA A 46 -5.31 -2.56 7.38
CA ALA A 46 -4.58 -3.54 6.59
C ALA A 46 -5.44 -4.13 5.46
N ALA A 47 -6.72 -4.43 5.73
CA ALA A 47 -7.64 -4.92 4.70
C ALA A 47 -7.78 -3.95 3.53
N PHE A 48 -7.94 -2.65 3.82
CA PHE A 48 -8.03 -1.60 2.82
C PHE A 48 -6.72 -1.45 2.03
N GLU A 49 -5.59 -1.32 2.73
CA GLU A 49 -4.28 -1.07 2.11
C GLU A 49 -3.85 -2.23 1.21
N TRP A 50 -4.12 -3.48 1.59
CA TRP A 50 -3.83 -4.63 0.75
C TRP A 50 -4.59 -4.57 -0.58
N VAL A 51 -5.90 -4.27 -0.53
CA VAL A 51 -6.75 -4.24 -1.73
C VAL A 51 -6.37 -3.09 -2.65
N GLU A 52 -6.14 -1.90 -2.10
CA GLU A 52 -5.72 -0.74 -2.90
C GLU A 52 -4.34 -0.97 -3.53
N LEU A 53 -3.40 -1.54 -2.78
CA LEU A 53 -2.08 -1.87 -3.33
C LEU A 53 -2.17 -2.92 -4.43
N ASP A 54 -2.93 -4.01 -4.28
CA ASP A 54 -3.08 -5.02 -5.35
C ASP A 54 -3.75 -4.45 -6.60
N ARG A 55 -4.76 -3.58 -6.43
CA ARG A 55 -5.37 -2.89 -7.58
C ARG A 55 -4.33 -2.05 -8.32
N TRP A 56 -3.56 -1.25 -7.60
CA TRP A 56 -2.56 -0.37 -8.18
C TRP A 56 -1.40 -1.15 -8.82
N VAL A 57 -0.88 -2.20 -8.16
CA VAL A 57 0.15 -3.08 -8.72
C VAL A 57 -0.33 -3.78 -10.00
N ASN A 58 -1.59 -4.22 -10.03
CA ASN A 58 -2.20 -4.79 -11.24
C ASN A 58 -2.35 -3.78 -12.37
N TRP A 59 -2.66 -2.51 -12.06
CA TRP A 59 -2.62 -1.43 -13.04
C TRP A 59 -1.19 -1.19 -13.54
N LEU A 60 -0.23 -0.97 -12.64
CA LEU A 60 1.16 -0.65 -12.96
C LEU A 60 1.77 -1.69 -13.90
N ARG A 61 1.66 -2.99 -13.56
CA ARG A 61 2.24 -4.06 -14.39
C ARG A 61 1.62 -4.13 -15.79
N ARG A 62 0.33 -3.80 -15.93
CA ARG A 62 -0.39 -3.86 -17.21
C ARG A 62 -0.09 -2.63 -18.05
N THR A 63 -0.07 -1.45 -17.44
CA THR A 63 0.22 -0.17 -18.09
C THR A 63 1.64 -0.13 -18.65
N TYR A 64 2.63 -0.62 -17.90
CA TYR A 64 4.04 -0.59 -18.29
C TYR A 64 4.57 -1.92 -18.85
N GLY A 65 3.72 -2.93 -19.03
CA GLY A 65 4.11 -4.24 -19.58
C GLY A 65 5.17 -4.96 -18.74
N LEU A 66 5.09 -4.86 -17.42
CA LEU A 66 6.08 -5.43 -16.51
C LEU A 66 5.95 -6.95 -16.42
N GLY A 67 7.06 -7.65 -16.65
CA GLY A 67 7.16 -9.09 -16.55
C GLY A 67 7.38 -9.60 -15.11
N PRO A 68 7.35 -10.93 -14.91
CA PRO A 68 7.53 -11.55 -13.60
C PRO A 68 8.92 -11.33 -12.99
N SER A 69 9.91 -10.89 -13.78
CA SER A 69 11.23 -10.50 -13.29
C SER A 69 11.25 -9.14 -12.58
N ILE A 70 10.20 -8.33 -12.72
CA ILE A 70 10.06 -7.04 -12.02
C ILE A 70 8.96 -7.13 -10.96
N ILE A 71 7.80 -7.68 -11.33
CA ILE A 71 6.67 -7.89 -10.40
C ILE A 71 6.22 -9.35 -10.52
N PRO A 72 6.62 -10.23 -9.59
CA PRO A 72 6.29 -11.64 -9.64
C PRO A 72 4.83 -11.89 -9.23
N PRO A 73 4.25 -13.06 -9.55
CA PRO A 73 2.84 -13.33 -9.25
C PRO A 73 2.48 -13.27 -7.77
N LEU A 74 3.40 -13.70 -6.88
CA LEU A 74 3.21 -13.69 -5.42
C LEU A 74 4.01 -12.56 -4.73
N TRP A 75 4.09 -11.37 -5.35
CA TRP A 75 4.79 -10.20 -4.79
C TRP A 75 4.37 -9.88 -3.34
N HIS A 76 3.12 -10.12 -2.98
CA HIS A 76 2.56 -9.87 -1.64
C HIS A 76 3.16 -10.74 -0.54
N ARG A 77 3.86 -11.83 -0.90
CA ARG A 77 4.56 -12.70 0.06
C ARG A 77 5.98 -12.24 0.38
N HIS A 78 6.48 -11.23 -0.33
CA HIS A 78 7.85 -10.73 -0.21
C HIS A 78 7.83 -9.34 0.38
N SER A 79 8.25 -9.22 1.65
CA SER A 79 8.18 -7.97 2.40
C SER A 79 8.89 -6.82 1.68
N GLU A 80 10.08 -7.09 1.12
CA GLU A 80 10.86 -6.13 0.35
C GLU A 80 10.11 -5.57 -0.86
N LEU A 81 9.33 -6.42 -1.56
CA LEU A 81 8.48 -5.97 -2.67
C LEU A 81 7.29 -5.18 -2.15
N VAL A 82 6.65 -5.62 -1.06
CA VAL A 82 5.52 -4.92 -0.44
C VAL A 82 5.94 -3.50 -0.03
N TRP A 83 7.08 -3.34 0.64
CA TRP A 83 7.59 -2.03 1.06
C TRP A 83 7.91 -1.12 -0.14
N GLU A 84 8.65 -1.60 -1.12
CA GLU A 84 9.03 -0.81 -2.30
C GLU A 84 7.78 -0.41 -3.12
N LEU A 85 6.86 -1.34 -3.36
CA LEU A 85 5.62 -1.08 -4.11
C LEU A 85 4.69 -0.11 -3.36
N SER A 86 4.62 -0.20 -2.03
CA SER A 86 3.84 0.75 -1.22
C SER A 86 4.41 2.16 -1.32
N ALA A 87 5.73 2.31 -1.26
CA ALA A 87 6.39 3.60 -1.40
C ALA A 87 6.19 4.19 -2.80
N LEU A 88 6.30 3.37 -3.84
CA LEU A 88 6.08 3.79 -5.23
C LEU A 88 4.62 4.18 -5.49
N HIS A 89 3.66 3.48 -4.88
CA HIS A 89 2.24 3.84 -4.93
C HIS A 89 1.98 5.19 -4.26
N LEU A 90 2.53 5.41 -3.07
CA LEU A 90 2.42 6.69 -2.38
C LEU A 90 3.03 7.83 -3.20
N HIS A 91 4.21 7.62 -3.77
CA HIS A 91 4.84 8.61 -4.64
C HIS A 91 3.97 8.91 -5.86
N TRP A 92 3.34 7.90 -6.47
CA TRP A 92 2.40 8.08 -7.57
C TRP A 92 1.20 8.94 -7.16
N LEU A 93 0.58 8.65 -6.02
CA LEU A 93 -0.54 9.44 -5.49
C LEU A 93 -0.15 10.91 -5.30
N CYS A 94 1.00 11.16 -4.67
CA CYS A 94 1.49 12.52 -4.49
C CYS A 94 1.79 13.19 -5.84
N ALA A 95 2.45 12.51 -6.78
CA ALA A 95 2.85 13.10 -8.06
C ALA A 95 1.69 13.50 -8.97
N TYR A 96 0.50 12.93 -8.76
CA TYR A 96 -0.72 13.21 -9.53
C TYR A 96 -1.79 13.96 -8.72
N ASP A 97 -1.43 14.50 -7.55
CA ASP A 97 -2.29 15.40 -6.77
C ASP A 97 -2.56 16.71 -7.53
N GLU A 98 -3.77 17.27 -7.38
CA GLU A 98 -4.19 18.47 -8.11
C GLU A 98 -3.39 19.72 -7.73
N GLU A 99 -2.84 19.76 -6.52
CA GLU A 99 -2.03 20.88 -6.03
C GLU A 99 -0.54 20.76 -6.44
N GLN A 100 -0.12 19.62 -7.01
CA GLN A 100 1.27 19.43 -7.40
C GLN A 100 1.66 20.18 -8.67
N HIS A 101 2.97 20.45 -8.79
CA HIS A 101 3.54 20.99 -10.00
C HIS A 101 3.34 20.06 -11.20
N GLY A 102 3.04 20.61 -12.38
CA GLY A 102 2.84 19.82 -13.61
C GLY A 102 4.04 18.99 -14.06
N SER A 103 5.24 19.22 -13.52
CA SER A 103 6.43 18.39 -13.74
C SER A 103 6.53 17.18 -12.80
N ALA A 104 5.71 17.09 -11.75
CA ALA A 104 5.77 16.00 -10.77
C ALA A 104 5.56 14.60 -11.39
N PRO A 105 4.64 14.40 -12.36
CA PRO A 105 4.53 13.13 -13.06
C PRO A 105 5.81 12.70 -13.79
N LEU A 106 6.57 13.66 -14.33
CA LEU A 106 7.86 13.35 -14.97
C LEU A 106 8.91 12.91 -13.93
N GLY A 107 8.95 13.58 -12.78
CA GLY A 107 9.80 13.19 -11.65
C GLY A 107 9.51 11.76 -11.18
N TRP A 108 8.23 11.41 -11.03
CA TRP A 108 7.84 10.04 -10.70
C TRP A 108 8.34 9.00 -11.69
N HIS A 109 8.36 9.29 -12.99
CA HIS A 109 8.89 8.35 -13.99
C HIS A 109 10.41 8.18 -13.90
N GLN A 110 11.15 9.22 -13.48
CA GLN A 110 12.58 9.13 -13.25
C GLN A 110 12.86 8.20 -12.06
N ASP A 111 12.16 8.41 -10.94
CA ASP A 111 12.32 7.59 -9.75
C ASP A 111 11.80 6.15 -9.96
N PHE A 112 10.75 5.98 -10.76
CA PHE A 112 10.24 4.67 -11.16
C PHE A 112 11.27 3.86 -11.95
N ALA A 113 12.11 4.49 -12.77
CA ALA A 113 13.16 3.79 -13.48
C ALA A 113 14.18 3.16 -12.52
N GLU A 114 14.57 3.88 -11.46
CA GLU A 114 15.45 3.35 -10.43
C GLU A 114 14.77 2.29 -9.56
N ALA A 115 13.49 2.48 -9.22
CA ALA A 115 12.71 1.50 -8.48
C ALA A 115 12.60 0.16 -9.24
N ARG A 116 12.49 0.19 -10.56
CA ARG A 116 12.44 -1.03 -11.38
C ARG A 116 13.71 -1.88 -11.29
N GLU A 117 14.89 -1.24 -11.22
CA GLU A 117 16.16 -1.96 -11.02
C GLU A 117 16.18 -2.62 -9.62
N ARG A 118 15.77 -1.89 -8.57
CA ARG A 118 15.66 -2.48 -7.22
C ARG A 118 14.67 -3.63 -7.15
N LEU A 119 13.49 -3.49 -7.76
CA LEU A 119 12.48 -4.54 -7.84
C LEU A 119 13.05 -5.79 -8.55
N HIS A 120 13.79 -5.61 -9.64
CA HIS A 120 14.45 -6.70 -10.33
C HIS A 120 15.43 -7.45 -9.41
N ASP A 121 16.25 -6.72 -8.66
CA ASP A 121 17.21 -7.30 -7.72
C ASP A 121 16.52 -8.06 -6.57
N TRP A 122 15.40 -7.53 -6.05
CA TRP A 122 14.58 -8.22 -5.05
C TRP A 122 13.98 -9.52 -5.59
N VAL A 123 13.45 -9.51 -6.81
CA VAL A 123 12.93 -10.71 -7.45
C VAL A 123 14.02 -11.76 -7.67
N ALA A 124 15.21 -11.32 -8.07
CA ALA A 124 16.36 -12.22 -8.21
C ALA A 124 16.77 -12.86 -6.87
N ALA A 125 16.68 -12.11 -5.76
CA ALA A 125 17.00 -12.60 -4.42
C ALA A 125 15.96 -13.59 -3.86
N CYS A 126 14.66 -13.27 -4.00
CA CYS A 126 13.59 -14.16 -3.54
C CYS A 126 13.48 -15.41 -4.43
N GLY A 127 13.83 -15.31 -5.72
CA GLY A 127 13.79 -16.41 -6.67
C GLY A 127 12.36 -16.75 -7.14
N SER A 128 11.44 -15.82 -6.97
CA SER A 128 10.07 -15.93 -7.47
C SER A 128 10.05 -15.97 -8.99
N ARG A 129 9.21 -16.84 -9.55
CA ARG A 129 9.06 -17.09 -10.99
C ARG A 129 7.58 -17.11 -11.35
N LEU A 130 7.28 -17.34 -12.63
CA LEU A 130 5.91 -17.34 -13.12
C LEU A 130 5.05 -18.48 -12.53
N ASP A 131 5.66 -19.65 -12.30
CA ASP A 131 4.98 -20.90 -11.93
C ASP A 131 5.35 -21.39 -10.51
N ARG A 132 6.33 -20.77 -9.87
CA ARG A 132 6.82 -21.15 -8.54
C ARG A 132 7.35 -19.96 -7.78
N ASP A 133 7.25 -20.03 -6.47
CA ASP A 133 7.68 -19.00 -5.54
C ASP A 133 8.58 -19.59 -4.46
N ARG A 134 9.44 -18.75 -3.89
CA ARG A 134 10.30 -19.12 -2.77
C ARG A 134 10.49 -17.87 -1.91
N ALA A 135 10.32 -17.99 -0.60
CA ALA A 135 10.58 -16.87 0.29
C ALA A 135 12.06 -16.43 0.24
N THR A 136 12.30 -15.16 0.52
CA THR A 136 13.64 -14.59 0.60
C THR A 136 14.45 -15.27 1.69
N ARG A 137 15.65 -15.74 1.32
CA ARG A 137 16.57 -16.41 2.26
C ARG A 137 17.12 -15.37 3.22
N GLN A 138 17.00 -15.65 4.50
CA GLN A 138 17.66 -14.88 5.54
C GLN A 138 18.97 -15.57 5.90
N THR A 139 20.06 -14.80 5.90
CA THR A 139 21.35 -15.28 6.38
C THR A 139 21.33 -15.29 7.91
N ALA A 140 21.64 -16.43 8.53
CA ALA A 140 21.87 -16.49 9.97
C ALA A 140 23.23 -15.86 10.30
N TRP A 141 23.25 -14.90 11.22
CA TRP A 141 24.48 -14.25 11.68
C TRP A 141 25.20 -15.09 12.74
N PRO A 142 26.50 -14.85 13.00
CA PRO A 142 27.22 -15.56 14.05
C PRO A 142 26.53 -15.44 15.42
N GLY A 143 26.16 -16.57 16.01
CA GLY A 143 25.45 -16.64 17.29
C GLY A 143 23.93 -16.79 17.18
N GLU A 144 23.36 -16.74 15.97
CA GLU A 144 21.95 -17.01 15.71
C GLU A 144 21.73 -18.47 15.33
N ASP A 145 20.51 -18.96 15.58
CA ASP A 145 20.08 -20.26 15.08
C ASP A 145 20.06 -20.26 13.54
N PRO A 146 20.39 -21.39 12.89
CA PRO A 146 20.30 -21.50 11.44
C PRO A 146 18.90 -21.16 10.93
N ALA A 147 18.84 -20.36 9.87
CA ALA A 147 17.57 -20.05 9.23
C ALA A 147 16.88 -21.33 8.73
N PRO A 148 15.54 -21.43 8.86
CA PRO A 148 14.81 -22.60 8.37
C PRO A 148 15.01 -22.78 6.86
N ALA A 149 14.97 -24.04 6.42
CA ALA A 149 15.01 -24.34 5.00
C ALA A 149 13.80 -23.72 4.29
N VAL A 150 14.03 -23.02 3.18
CA VAL A 150 12.97 -22.42 2.38
C VAL A 150 12.69 -23.29 1.16
N GLU A 151 11.48 -23.82 1.08
CA GLU A 151 11.01 -24.65 -0.03
C GLU A 151 10.43 -23.81 -1.17
N GLU A 152 10.55 -24.31 -2.41
CA GLU A 152 9.84 -23.74 -3.56
C GLU A 152 8.39 -24.25 -3.56
N ILE A 153 7.42 -23.33 -3.68
CA ILE A 153 5.99 -23.65 -3.76
C ILE A 153 5.46 -23.38 -5.18
N PRO A 154 4.62 -24.25 -5.74
CA PRO A 154 4.00 -24.00 -7.05
C PRO A 154 2.92 -22.92 -6.96
N ILE A 155 2.82 -22.09 -8.00
CA ILE A 155 1.80 -21.04 -8.13
C ILE A 155 0.67 -21.55 -9.03
N ALA A 156 -0.43 -22.00 -8.42
CA ALA A 156 -1.60 -22.47 -9.16
C ALA A 156 -2.57 -21.33 -9.54
N ASP A 157 -2.90 -20.47 -8.58
CA ASP A 157 -3.78 -19.31 -8.78
C ASP A 157 -3.31 -18.17 -7.87
N ARG A 158 -2.65 -17.17 -8.47
CA ARG A 158 -2.12 -16.01 -7.74
C ARG A 158 -3.22 -15.19 -7.06
N ALA A 159 -4.42 -15.13 -7.64
CA ALA A 159 -5.51 -14.31 -7.11
C ALA A 159 -6.17 -14.99 -5.92
N ALA A 160 -6.34 -16.32 -5.98
CA ALA A 160 -6.77 -17.09 -4.81
C ALA A 160 -5.74 -17.03 -3.68
N ASP A 161 -4.45 -17.09 -4.01
CA ASP A 161 -3.38 -16.96 -3.02
C ASP A 161 -3.40 -15.60 -2.33
N PHE A 162 -3.51 -14.51 -3.09
CA PHE A 162 -3.61 -13.15 -2.55
C PHE A 162 -4.82 -13.01 -1.61
N ARG A 163 -6.01 -13.45 -2.02
CA ARG A 163 -7.21 -13.40 -1.16
C ARG A 163 -7.02 -14.14 0.15
N ARG A 164 -6.45 -15.35 0.09
CA ARG A 164 -6.16 -16.14 1.29
C ARG A 164 -5.18 -15.41 2.21
N PHE A 165 -4.08 -14.90 1.66
CA PHE A 165 -3.07 -14.14 2.40
C PHE A 165 -3.67 -12.93 3.13
N VAL A 166 -4.51 -12.14 2.45
CA VAL A 166 -5.16 -10.97 3.07
C VAL A 166 -6.11 -11.38 4.20
N VAL A 167 -6.92 -12.42 4.00
CA VAL A 167 -7.82 -12.94 5.05
C VAL A 167 -7.03 -13.40 6.27
N GLU A 168 -5.93 -14.14 6.05
CA GLU A 168 -5.06 -14.63 7.12
C GLU A 168 -4.37 -13.48 7.87
N ASP A 169 -3.84 -12.49 7.17
CA ASP A 169 -3.18 -11.32 7.78
C ASP A 169 -4.16 -10.48 8.61
N VAL A 170 -5.35 -10.19 8.07
CA VAL A 170 -6.39 -9.42 8.77
C VAL A 170 -6.88 -10.16 10.00
N ALA A 171 -7.13 -11.47 9.90
CA ALA A 171 -7.54 -12.28 11.05
C ALA A 171 -6.47 -12.32 12.14
N ARG A 172 -5.19 -12.45 11.77
CA ARG A 172 -4.06 -12.39 12.70
C ARG A 172 -4.00 -11.05 13.43
N ARG A 173 -4.15 -9.92 12.72
CA ARG A 173 -4.17 -8.58 13.32
C ARG A 173 -5.35 -8.40 14.27
N ARG A 174 -6.53 -8.83 13.87
CA ARG A 174 -7.75 -8.73 14.69
C ARG A 174 -7.63 -9.51 15.99
N ALA A 175 -7.05 -10.71 15.95
CA ALA A 175 -6.79 -11.49 17.16
C ALA A 175 -5.85 -10.78 18.15
N VAL A 176 -4.85 -10.04 17.65
CA VAL A 176 -3.96 -9.22 18.50
C VAL A 176 -4.71 -8.04 19.11
N GLU A 177 -5.54 -7.35 18.33
CA GLU A 177 -6.38 -6.24 18.79
C GLU A 177 -7.37 -6.69 19.87
N ASP A 178 -8.08 -7.79 19.63
CA ASP A 178 -9.04 -8.37 20.58
C ASP A 178 -8.37 -8.76 21.90
N ALA A 179 -7.18 -9.37 21.82
CA ALA A 179 -6.39 -9.72 23.00
C ALA A 179 -5.95 -8.49 23.80
N TYR A 180 -5.55 -7.41 23.11
CA TYR A 180 -5.20 -6.14 23.74
C TYR A 180 -6.41 -5.50 24.45
N MET A 181 -7.57 -5.47 23.79
CA MET A 181 -8.80 -4.92 24.37
C MET A 181 -9.29 -5.73 25.59
N ALA A 182 -9.20 -7.06 25.53
CA ALA A 182 -9.52 -7.93 26.66
C ALA A 182 -8.59 -7.71 27.85
N ALA A 183 -7.28 -7.59 27.61
CA ALA A 183 -6.30 -7.29 28.66
C ALA A 183 -6.56 -5.92 29.31
N ALA A 184 -6.86 -4.89 28.51
CA ALA A 184 -7.20 -3.55 28.99
C ALA A 184 -8.48 -3.55 29.86
N ALA A 185 -9.49 -4.33 29.51
CA ALA A 185 -10.71 -4.47 30.31
C ALA A 185 -10.46 -5.16 31.66
N SER A 186 -9.61 -6.20 31.69
CA SER A 186 -9.29 -6.95 32.92
C SER A 186 -8.38 -6.19 33.90
N GLY A 187 -7.63 -5.19 33.43
CA GLY A 187 -6.77 -4.34 34.27
C GLY A 187 -7.47 -3.12 34.87
N ALA A 188 -8.73 -2.89 34.51
CA ALA A 188 -9.56 -1.81 35.03
C ALA A 188 -10.49 -2.25 36.18
N GLU A 189 -10.51 -3.55 36.51
CA GLU A 189 -11.16 -4.14 37.70
C GLU A 189 -10.17 -4.35 38.84
#